data_AF-A0A8T1GDM0-F1
#
_entry.id   AF-A0A8T1GDM0-F1
#
_cell.length_a   1.000
_cell.length_b   1.000
_cell.length_c   1.000
_cell.angle_alpha   90.00
_cell.angle_beta   90.00
_cell.angle_gamma   90.00
#
_symmetry.space_group_name_H-M   'P 1'
#
loop_
_entity.id
_entity.type
_entity.pdbx_description
1 polymer ?
#
loop_
_entity_poly.entity_id
_entity_poly.type
_entity_poly.pdbx_seq_one_letter_code
_entity_poly.pdbx_strand_id
1 'polypeptide(L)'
;MHGLLVFLRNKPFGQPDGRAWTKAIARPFEKNEPIGFYRLQNVLSRIMMRHTKESIREILPEPIRHTVYIDPTPSEYAQYNVVAAAVRANLVITNLDPHVPGKQHLDSLLNPINRKDALQVVSNLRFACCGGVNSEVLLSNKNRLETINMLTELEVDRDNIATVAEYLRRVMLPGMTTKLRRRSI
;
A
#
# COMPACT_ATOMS: atom_id res chain seq x y z
N MET A 1 -15.66 -15.12 -7.11
CA MET A 1 -16.47 -16.34 -6.88
C MET A 1 -17.82 -16.33 -7.58
N HIS A 2 -18.67 -15.30 -7.42
CA HIS A 2 -19.97 -15.22 -8.10
C HIS A 2 -19.90 -15.46 -9.62
N GLY A 3 -18.96 -14.83 -10.32
CA GLY A 3 -18.77 -15.05 -11.76
C GLY A 3 -18.54 -16.51 -12.16
N LEU A 4 -17.84 -17.30 -11.34
CA LEU A 4 -17.65 -18.74 -11.58
C LEU A 4 -18.97 -19.51 -11.39
N LEU A 5 -19.79 -19.13 -10.41
CA LEU A 5 -21.11 -19.73 -10.19
C LEU A 5 -22.09 -19.40 -11.31
N VAL A 6 -22.02 -18.19 -11.86
CA VAL A 6 -22.79 -17.78 -13.05
C VAL A 6 -22.40 -18.61 -14.26
N PHE A 7 -21.10 -18.77 -14.50
CA PHE A 7 -20.58 -19.62 -15.58
C PHE A 7 -21.07 -21.08 -15.43
N LEU A 8 -20.98 -21.65 -14.22
CA LEU A 8 -21.46 -23.00 -13.91
C LEU A 8 -23.00 -23.12 -13.83
N ARG A 9 -23.73 -22.01 -14.02
CA ARG A 9 -25.20 -21.93 -13.94
C ARG A 9 -25.78 -22.54 -12.65
N ASN A 10 -25.04 -22.42 -11.54
CA ASN A 10 -25.42 -23.02 -10.26
C ASN A 10 -26.57 -22.25 -9.62
N LYS A 11 -27.81 -22.76 -9.64
CA LYS A 11 -28.96 -22.08 -9.01
C LYS A 11 -29.05 -22.39 -7.51
N PRO A 12 -29.41 -21.42 -6.65
CA PRO A 12 -29.79 -20.04 -6.96
C PRO A 12 -28.61 -19.04 -7.01
N PHE A 13 -27.40 -19.45 -6.65
CA PHE A 13 -26.28 -18.51 -6.38
C PHE A 13 -25.55 -17.97 -7.62
N GLY A 14 -25.71 -18.61 -8.76
CA GLY A 14 -25.18 -18.25 -10.08
C GLY A 14 -26.18 -17.51 -10.96
N GLN A 15 -27.23 -16.93 -10.38
CA GLN A 15 -28.09 -16.02 -11.16
C GLN A 15 -27.31 -14.75 -11.54
N PRO A 16 -27.47 -14.23 -12.77
CA PRO A 16 -26.74 -13.04 -13.25
C PRO A 16 -26.97 -11.79 -12.40
N ASP A 17 -28.13 -11.68 -11.76
CA ASP A 17 -28.51 -10.56 -10.89
C ASP A 17 -27.73 -10.54 -9.56
N GLY A 18 -27.10 -11.65 -9.18
CA GLY A 18 -26.27 -11.79 -7.98
C GLY A 18 -27.01 -11.56 -6.66
N ARG A 19 -28.34 -11.41 -6.65
CA ARG A 19 -29.11 -11.05 -5.45
C ARG A 19 -29.07 -12.16 -4.41
N ALA A 20 -29.30 -13.41 -4.85
CA ALA A 20 -29.26 -14.57 -3.97
C ALA A 20 -27.86 -14.78 -3.36
N TRP A 21 -26.81 -14.67 -4.17
CA TRP A 21 -25.41 -14.74 -3.72
C TRP A 21 -25.09 -13.64 -2.69
N THR A 22 -25.42 -12.39 -3.03
CA THR A 22 -25.08 -11.24 -2.19
C THR A 22 -25.79 -11.30 -0.84
N LYS A 23 -27.08 -11.62 -0.84
CA LYS A 23 -27.90 -11.68 0.38
C LYS A 23 -27.54 -12.87 1.26
N ALA A 24 -27.35 -14.05 0.68
CA ALA A 24 -27.22 -15.28 1.45
C ALA A 24 -25.77 -15.62 1.84
N ILE A 25 -24.79 -15.20 1.02
CA ILE A 25 -23.39 -15.59 1.17
C ILE A 25 -22.47 -14.37 1.33
N ALA A 26 -22.42 -13.45 0.36
CA ALA A 26 -21.39 -12.40 0.36
C ALA A 26 -21.49 -11.46 1.58
N ARG A 27 -22.67 -10.87 1.82
CA ARG A 27 -22.85 -9.93 2.95
C ARG A 27 -22.63 -10.59 4.32
N PRO A 28 -23.23 -11.77 4.63
CA PRO A 28 -22.94 -12.44 5.89
C PRO A 28 -21.46 -12.81 6.04
N PHE A 29 -20.80 -13.26 4.96
CA PHE A 29 -19.38 -13.61 4.99
C PHE A 29 -18.48 -12.39 5.24
N GLU A 30 -18.74 -11.27 4.55
CA GLU A 30 -18.01 -10.00 4.76
C GLU A 30 -18.17 -9.43 6.17
N LYS A 31 -19.30 -9.73 6.82
CA LYS A 31 -19.56 -9.37 8.22
C LYS A 31 -19.00 -10.37 9.24
N ASN A 32 -18.28 -11.40 8.80
CA ASN A 32 -17.81 -12.52 9.64
C ASN A 32 -18.93 -13.27 10.37
N GLU A 33 -20.14 -13.32 9.80
CA GLU A 33 -21.22 -14.14 10.34
C GLU A 33 -20.98 -15.62 9.97
N PRO A 34 -21.00 -16.57 10.93
CA PRO A 34 -20.71 -17.98 10.66
C PRO A 34 -21.61 -18.60 9.58
N ILE A 35 -22.86 -18.12 9.46
CA ILE A 35 -23.81 -18.59 8.46
C ILE A 35 -23.33 -18.37 7.02
N GLY A 36 -22.59 -17.29 6.77
CA GLY A 36 -22.01 -17.02 5.44
C GLY A 36 -20.96 -18.06 5.07
N PHE A 37 -20.12 -18.42 6.04
CA PHE A 37 -19.10 -19.47 5.88
C PHE A 37 -19.73 -20.83 5.59
N TYR A 38 -20.69 -21.29 6.42
CA TYR A 38 -21.32 -22.60 6.22
C TYR A 38 -22.07 -22.71 4.89
N ARG A 39 -22.76 -21.64 4.48
CA ARG A 39 -23.45 -21.61 3.17
C ARG A 39 -22.45 -21.68 2.01
N LEU A 40 -21.35 -20.95 2.10
CA LEU A 40 -20.29 -21.01 1.09
C LEU A 40 -19.65 -22.41 1.03
N GLN A 41 -19.32 -23.00 2.19
CA GLN A 41 -18.77 -24.35 2.28
C GLN A 41 -19.71 -25.39 1.67
N ASN A 42 -21.01 -25.35 1.98
CA ASN A 42 -21.99 -26.27 1.42
C ASN A 42 -22.06 -26.16 -0.11
N VAL A 43 -22.08 -24.94 -0.67
CA VAL A 43 -22.07 -24.75 -2.13
C VAL A 43 -20.80 -25.33 -2.74
N LEU A 44 -19.63 -24.98 -2.19
CA LEU A 44 -18.34 -25.41 -2.72
C LEU A 44 -18.15 -26.93 -2.63
N SER A 45 -18.57 -27.56 -1.53
CA SER A 45 -18.46 -29.02 -1.36
C SER A 45 -19.15 -29.83 -2.45
N ARG A 46 -20.15 -29.26 -3.14
CA ARG A 46 -20.92 -29.93 -4.19
C ARG A 46 -20.34 -29.72 -5.59
N ILE A 47 -19.61 -28.63 -5.81
CA ILE A 47 -19.18 -28.20 -7.16
C ILE A 47 -17.67 -28.16 -7.33
N MET A 48 -16.91 -28.18 -6.23
CA MET A 48 -15.46 -28.04 -6.24
C MET A 48 -14.84 -29.32 -5.69
N MET A 49 -14.04 -29.99 -6.52
CA MET A 49 -13.06 -30.95 -6.05
C MET A 49 -11.74 -30.23 -5.84
N ARG A 50 -11.17 -30.32 -4.62
CA ARG A 50 -9.91 -29.69 -4.26
C ARG A 50 -8.96 -30.73 -3.69
N HIS A 51 -7.84 -30.93 -4.36
CA HIS A 51 -6.70 -31.66 -3.81
C HIS A 51 -5.69 -30.66 -3.25
N THR A 52 -5.03 -31.01 -2.16
CA THR A 52 -3.93 -30.24 -1.58
C THR A 52 -2.61 -30.93 -1.92
N LYS A 53 -1.49 -30.19 -1.91
CA LYS A 53 -0.17 -30.81 -2.05
C LYS A 53 0.12 -31.83 -0.93
N GLU A 54 -0.59 -31.72 0.18
CA GLU A 54 -0.57 -32.68 1.28
C GLU A 54 -1.13 -34.05 0.86
N SER A 55 -2.14 -34.12 -0.02
CA SER A 55 -2.70 -35.40 -0.48
C SER A 55 -1.76 -36.20 -1.39
N ILE A 56 -0.63 -35.61 -1.81
CA ILE A 56 0.41 -36.27 -2.62
C ILE A 56 1.80 -36.07 -2.00
N ARG A 57 1.86 -35.81 -0.68
CA ARG A 57 3.10 -35.44 0.00
C ARG A 57 4.17 -36.52 -0.08
N GLU A 58 3.76 -37.78 -0.18
CA GLU A 58 4.64 -38.95 -0.33
C GLU A 58 5.52 -38.89 -1.59
N ILE A 59 5.04 -38.21 -2.65
CA ILE A 59 5.72 -38.14 -3.95
C ILE A 59 6.46 -36.80 -4.11
N LEU A 60 6.06 -35.76 -3.37
CA LEU A 60 6.60 -34.42 -3.52
C LEU A 60 7.85 -34.23 -2.65
N PRO A 61 8.95 -33.71 -3.21
CA PRO A 61 10.07 -33.26 -2.40
C PRO A 61 9.65 -32.10 -1.50
N GLU A 62 10.34 -31.96 -0.37
CA GLU A 62 10.17 -30.82 0.52
C GLU A 62 10.49 -29.51 -0.22
N PRO A 63 9.60 -28.50 -0.19
CA PRO A 63 9.85 -27.24 -0.87
C PRO A 63 11.03 -26.52 -0.21
N ILE A 64 12.12 -26.40 -0.95
CA ILE A 64 13.30 -25.68 -0.48
C ILE A 64 13.08 -24.19 -0.77
N ARG A 65 12.98 -23.39 0.29
CA ARG A 65 12.88 -21.93 0.19
C ARG A 65 14.24 -21.31 0.48
N HIS A 66 14.84 -20.72 -0.55
CA HIS A 66 15.99 -19.85 -0.38
C HIS A 66 15.53 -18.41 -0.29
N THR A 67 16.05 -17.68 0.69
CA THR A 67 15.87 -16.23 0.80
C THR A 67 17.25 -15.61 0.67
N VAL A 68 17.42 -14.75 -0.34
CA VAL A 68 18.67 -14.04 -0.58
C VAL A 68 18.40 -12.56 -0.33
N TYR A 69 19.26 -11.95 0.49
CA TYR A 69 19.26 -10.51 0.69
C TYR A 69 20.21 -9.90 -0.33
N ILE A 70 19.71 -8.97 -1.11
CA ILE A 70 20.49 -8.24 -2.11
C ILE A 70 20.71 -6.84 -1.55
N ASP A 71 21.98 -6.44 -1.46
CA ASP A 71 22.32 -5.07 -1.10
C ASP A 71 22.06 -4.17 -2.33
N PRO A 72 21.27 -3.09 -2.18
CA PRO A 72 21.03 -2.16 -3.27
C PRO A 72 22.31 -1.45 -3.70
N THR A 73 22.40 -1.15 -4.98
CA THR A 73 23.45 -0.27 -5.50
C THR A 73 23.28 1.17 -4.97
N PRO A 74 24.34 1.99 -4.95
CA PRO A 74 24.22 3.38 -4.51
C PRO A 74 23.16 4.20 -5.26
N SER A 75 22.96 3.93 -6.55
CA SER A 75 21.92 4.56 -7.38
C SER A 75 20.51 4.14 -6.98
N GLU A 76 20.27 2.85 -6.75
CA GLU A 76 18.97 2.35 -6.25
C GLU A 76 18.65 2.90 -4.87
N TYR A 77 19.66 2.99 -3.99
CA TYR A 77 19.52 3.64 -2.69
C TYR A 77 19.12 5.12 -2.82
N ALA A 78 19.73 5.86 -3.74
CA ALA A 78 19.38 7.26 -3.96
C ALA A 78 17.91 7.42 -4.42
N GLN A 79 17.47 6.59 -5.36
CA GLN A 79 16.09 6.61 -5.89
C GLN A 79 15.06 6.22 -4.84
N TYR A 80 15.35 5.18 -4.07
CA TYR A 80 14.52 4.80 -2.93
C TYR A 80 14.39 5.95 -1.94
N ASN A 81 15.50 6.59 -1.57
CA ASN A 81 15.51 7.69 -0.61
C ASN A 81 14.70 8.88 -1.09
N VAL A 82 14.71 9.18 -2.38
CA VAL A 82 13.89 10.23 -2.98
C VAL A 82 12.39 9.95 -2.77
N VAL A 83 11.92 8.76 -3.13
CA VAL A 83 10.51 8.38 -2.96
C VAL A 83 10.14 8.34 -1.48
N ALA A 84 11.00 7.78 -0.64
CA ALA A 84 10.79 7.71 0.80
C ALA A 84 10.76 9.10 1.44
N ALA A 85 11.60 10.03 1.00
CA ALA A 85 11.63 11.39 1.51
C ALA A 85 10.35 12.16 1.14
N ALA A 86 9.83 11.97 -0.07
CA ALA A 86 8.55 12.55 -0.50
C ALA A 86 7.38 12.03 0.36
N VAL A 87 7.32 10.73 0.65
CA VAL A 87 6.32 10.13 1.56
C VAL A 87 6.44 10.73 2.96
N ARG A 88 7.66 10.78 3.50
CA ARG A 88 7.90 11.32 4.85
C ARG A 88 7.52 12.80 4.93
N ALA A 89 7.85 13.59 3.91
CA ALA A 89 7.45 14.98 3.83
C ALA A 89 5.93 15.12 3.87
N ASN A 90 5.21 14.38 3.03
CA ASN A 90 3.74 14.39 3.02
C ASN A 90 3.15 14.05 4.39
N LEU A 91 3.65 12.98 5.04
CA LEU A 91 3.18 12.57 6.36
C LEU A 91 3.45 13.61 7.44
N VAL A 92 4.61 14.27 7.42
CA VAL A 92 4.94 15.32 8.39
C VAL A 92 4.09 16.57 8.15
N ILE A 93 4.05 17.08 6.91
CA ILE A 93 3.32 18.30 6.55
C ILE A 93 1.83 18.14 6.87
N THR A 94 1.21 17.06 6.41
CA THR A 94 -0.23 16.84 6.62
C THR A 94 -0.58 16.59 8.08
N ASN A 95 0.36 16.14 8.91
CA ASN A 95 0.15 15.95 10.34
C ASN A 95 0.39 17.23 11.16
N LEU A 96 1.02 18.25 10.58
CA LEU A 96 1.24 19.55 11.21
C LEU A 96 0.08 20.53 10.99
N ASP A 97 -0.90 20.19 10.14
CA ASP A 97 -2.11 20.99 9.98
C ASP A 97 -2.88 21.09 11.32
N PRO A 98 -3.12 22.31 11.83
CA PRO A 98 -3.78 22.51 13.12
C PRO A 98 -5.29 22.20 13.11
N HIS A 99 -5.91 22.17 11.93
CA HIS A 99 -7.36 21.99 11.77
C HIS A 99 -7.74 20.56 11.34
N VAL A 100 -7.00 19.97 10.39
CA VAL A 100 -7.32 18.64 9.84
C VAL A 100 -6.07 17.75 9.72
N PRO A 101 -5.47 17.30 10.83
CA PRO A 101 -4.20 16.58 10.79
C PRO A 101 -4.31 15.15 10.23
N GLY A 102 -3.23 14.72 9.59
CA GLY A 102 -2.96 13.34 9.20
C GLY A 102 -4.00 12.82 8.22
N LYS A 103 -4.68 11.73 8.57
CA LYS A 103 -5.65 11.06 7.68
C LYS A 103 -6.87 11.91 7.29
N GLN A 104 -7.14 13.00 8.00
CA GLN A 104 -8.25 13.91 7.72
C GLN A 104 -7.85 14.99 6.71
N HIS A 105 -6.54 15.26 6.56
CA HIS A 105 -6.04 16.24 5.61
C HIS A 105 -6.33 15.79 4.17
N LEU A 106 -6.78 16.71 3.33
CA LEU A 106 -7.15 16.42 1.94
C LEU A 106 -5.98 15.89 1.12
N ASP A 107 -4.77 16.43 1.32
CA ASP A 107 -3.55 15.98 0.60
C ASP A 107 -2.78 14.83 1.30
N SER A 108 -3.28 14.28 2.40
CA SER A 108 -2.55 13.20 3.08
C SER A 108 -2.62 11.92 2.26
N LEU A 109 -1.50 11.23 2.11
CA LEU A 109 -1.47 9.87 1.57
C LEU A 109 -2.23 8.87 2.46
N LEU A 110 -2.53 9.23 3.72
CA LEU A 110 -3.35 8.41 4.63
C LEU A 110 -4.85 8.66 4.47
N ASN A 111 -5.25 9.69 3.72
CA ASN A 111 -6.65 9.95 3.43
C ASN A 111 -7.19 8.87 2.47
N PRO A 112 -8.32 8.21 2.79
CA PRO A 112 -8.91 7.20 1.92
C PRO A 112 -9.20 7.69 0.49
N ILE A 113 -9.44 8.98 0.29
CA ILE A 113 -9.66 9.60 -1.02
C ILE A 113 -8.41 9.44 -1.90
N ASN A 114 -7.22 9.59 -1.32
CA ASN A 114 -5.93 9.53 -2.02
C ASN A 114 -5.38 8.11 -2.13
N ARG A 115 -6.21 7.08 -1.94
CA ARG A 115 -5.79 5.67 -2.01
C ARG A 115 -5.10 5.33 -3.32
N LYS A 116 -5.53 5.93 -4.44
CA LYS A 116 -4.90 5.73 -5.75
C LYS A 116 -3.45 6.22 -5.75
N ASP A 117 -3.22 7.43 -5.22
CA ASP A 117 -1.89 8.04 -5.17
C ASP A 117 -0.99 7.32 -4.18
N ALA A 118 -1.52 6.91 -3.02
CA ALA A 118 -0.80 6.07 -2.07
C ALA A 118 -0.33 4.74 -2.70
N LEU A 119 -1.20 4.08 -3.49
CA LEU A 119 -0.82 2.86 -4.23
C LEU A 119 0.22 3.14 -5.31
N GLN A 120 0.13 4.29 -6.00
CA GLN A 120 1.12 4.69 -6.98
C GLN A 120 2.49 4.90 -6.34
N VAL A 121 2.56 5.53 -5.17
CA VAL A 121 3.82 5.73 -4.44
C VAL A 121 4.43 4.40 -3.98
N VAL A 122 3.61 3.46 -3.49
CA VAL A 122 4.08 2.09 -3.18
C VAL A 122 4.60 1.39 -4.43
N SER A 123 3.96 1.57 -5.58
CA SER A 123 4.42 1.05 -6.86
C SER A 123 5.78 1.64 -7.25
N ASN A 124 5.95 2.95 -7.11
CA ASN A 124 7.22 3.64 -7.39
C ASN A 124 8.34 3.15 -6.46
N LEU A 125 8.03 2.90 -5.19
CA LEU A 125 9.00 2.36 -4.22
C LEU A 125 9.44 0.95 -4.61
N ARG A 126 8.51 0.09 -5.07
CA ARG A 126 8.85 -1.24 -5.61
C ARG A 126 9.70 -1.13 -6.87
N PHE A 127 9.39 -0.18 -7.75
CA PHE A 127 10.13 0.04 -8.99
C PHE A 127 11.58 0.48 -8.72
N ALA A 128 11.79 1.37 -7.75
CA ALA A 128 13.12 1.79 -7.31
C ALA A 128 13.99 0.63 -6.80
N CYS A 129 13.38 -0.42 -6.21
CA CYS A 129 14.08 -1.61 -5.72
C CYS A 129 14.35 -2.68 -6.80
N CYS A 130 13.79 -2.55 -8.00
CA CYS A 130 13.85 -3.58 -9.05
C CYS A 130 14.64 -3.11 -10.30
N GLY A 131 15.63 -2.23 -10.13
CA GLY A 131 16.46 -1.74 -11.25
C GLY A 131 15.82 -0.63 -12.09
N GLY A 132 14.87 0.13 -11.54
CA GLY A 132 14.19 1.26 -12.19
C GLY A 132 15.06 2.52 -12.37
N VAL A 133 16.29 2.38 -12.85
CA VAL A 133 17.38 3.37 -12.74
C VAL A 133 17.12 4.74 -13.43
N ASN A 134 16.01 4.95 -14.13
CA ASN A 134 15.79 6.14 -14.96
C ASN A 134 14.69 7.12 -14.49
N SER A 135 14.27 7.09 -13.22
CA SER A 135 13.33 8.10 -12.71
C SER A 135 14.01 9.11 -11.78
N GLU A 136 14.39 10.26 -12.34
CA GLU A 136 14.73 11.44 -11.55
C GLU A 136 13.45 12.06 -10.97
N VAL A 137 13.05 11.63 -9.79
CA VAL A 137 11.97 12.32 -9.04
C VAL A 137 12.60 13.40 -8.16
N LEU A 138 13.16 14.44 -8.77
CA LEU A 138 13.71 15.56 -7.99
C LEU A 138 12.56 16.37 -7.37
N LEU A 139 12.60 16.56 -6.04
CA LEU A 139 11.69 17.48 -5.36
C LEU A 139 12.05 18.90 -5.82
N SER A 140 11.23 19.47 -6.69
CA SER A 140 11.56 20.75 -7.34
C SER A 140 11.62 21.88 -6.29
N ASN A 141 12.46 22.89 -6.56
CA ASN A 141 12.51 24.10 -5.73
C ASN A 141 11.14 24.80 -5.63
N LYS A 142 10.32 24.67 -6.68
CA LYS A 142 8.95 25.19 -6.71
C LYS A 142 8.08 24.48 -5.65
N ASN A 143 8.09 23.15 -5.61
CA ASN A 143 7.32 22.37 -4.65
C ASN A 143 7.75 22.66 -3.20
N ARG A 144 9.05 22.90 -2.97
CA ARG A 144 9.56 23.32 -1.65
C ARG A 144 8.99 24.67 -1.23
N LEU A 145 9.02 25.66 -2.12
CA LEU A 145 8.53 27.01 -1.82
C LEU A 145 7.01 27.01 -1.60
N GLU A 146 6.26 26.29 -2.45
CA GLU A 146 4.81 26.10 -2.27
C GLU A 146 4.49 25.47 -0.91
N THR A 147 5.25 24.46 -0.49
CA THR A 147 5.07 23.82 0.82
C THR A 147 5.32 24.78 1.99
N ILE A 148 6.37 25.62 1.91
CA ILE A 148 6.67 26.59 2.97
C ILE A 148 5.60 27.68 3.03
N ASN A 149 5.09 28.12 1.88
CA ASN A 149 4.02 29.11 1.81
C ASN A 149 2.73 28.55 2.42
N MET A 150 2.33 27.31 2.08
CA MET A 150 1.16 26.66 2.68
C MET A 150 1.28 26.55 4.20
N LEU A 151 2.45 26.17 4.74
CA LEU A 151 2.67 26.09 6.19
C LEU A 151 2.60 27.45 6.88
N THR A 152 3.00 28.51 6.17
CA THR A 152 2.93 29.90 6.68
C THR A 152 1.48 30.40 6.66
N GLU A 153 0.71 30.03 5.64
CA GLU A 153 -0.72 30.34 5.52
C GLU A 153 -1.57 29.61 6.57
N LEU A 154 -1.16 28.40 6.99
CA LEU A 154 -1.83 27.60 8.02
C LEU A 154 -1.50 28.03 9.47
N GLU A 155 -0.83 29.16 9.66
CA GLU A 155 -0.40 29.70 10.97
C GLU A 155 0.33 28.67 11.87
N VAL A 156 1.05 27.73 11.25
CA VAL A 156 1.84 26.72 11.97
C VAL A 156 2.95 27.41 12.76
N ASP A 157 3.21 26.92 13.97
CA ASP A 157 4.24 27.48 14.85
C ASP A 157 5.60 27.65 14.16
N ARG A 158 6.28 28.77 14.41
CA ARG A 158 7.49 29.17 13.68
C ARG A 158 8.64 28.18 13.84
N ASP A 159 8.73 27.53 15.00
CA ASP A 159 9.78 26.53 15.25
C ASP A 159 9.53 25.25 14.43
N ASN A 160 8.26 24.87 14.24
CA ASN A 160 7.88 23.75 13.39
C ASN A 160 8.12 24.07 11.90
N ILE A 161 7.82 25.29 11.46
CA ILE A 161 8.12 25.74 10.09
C ILE A 161 9.63 25.70 9.82
N ALA A 162 10.45 26.19 10.75
CA ALA A 162 11.91 26.15 10.63
C ALA A 162 12.43 24.70 10.52
N THR A 163 11.88 23.79 11.32
CA THR A 163 12.24 22.36 11.29
C THR A 163 11.88 21.70 9.95
N VAL A 164 10.69 21.99 9.41
CA VAL A 164 10.26 21.45 8.11
C VAL A 164 11.07 22.06 6.97
N ALA A 165 11.35 23.36 7.01
CA ALA A 165 12.17 24.04 6.01
C ALA A 165 13.60 23.49 5.98
N GLU A 166 14.19 23.18 7.14
CA GLU A 166 15.49 22.53 7.24
C GLU A 166 15.44 21.10 6.68
N TYR A 167 14.41 20.33 7.04
CA TYR A 167 14.21 18.98 6.51
C TYR A 167 14.10 18.98 4.98
N LEU A 168 13.26 19.86 4.40
CA LEU A 168 13.09 19.99 2.96
C LEU A 168 14.39 20.43 2.26
N ARG A 169 15.13 21.36 2.85
CA ARG A 169 16.45 21.78 2.32
C ARG A 169 17.42 20.60 2.26
N ARG A 170 17.44 19.75 3.29
CA ARG A 170 18.32 18.58 3.33
C ARG A 170 17.89 17.48 2.33
N VAL A 171 16.59 17.31 2.09
CA VAL A 171 16.04 16.35 1.11
C VAL A 171 16.40 16.72 -0.33
N MET A 172 16.61 18.01 -0.62
CA MET A 172 17.04 18.48 -1.94
C MET A 172 18.53 18.26 -2.25
N LEU A 173 19.35 17.96 -1.24
CA LEU A 173 20.78 17.71 -1.45
C LEU A 173 20.99 16.26 -1.94
N PRO A 174 21.72 16.04 -3.05
CA PRO A 174 22.09 14.70 -3.49
C PRO A 174 22.94 14.02 -2.41
N GLY A 175 22.55 12.82 -1.99
CA GLY A 175 23.28 12.05 -0.97
C GLY A 175 22.61 11.95 0.41
N MET A 176 21.35 12.36 0.56
CA MET A 176 20.61 12.10 1.79
C MET A 176 20.38 10.59 1.96
N THR A 177 21.25 9.94 2.72
CA THR A 177 21.07 8.58 3.17
C THR A 177 20.20 8.60 4.41
N THR A 178 18.98 8.12 4.27
CA THR A 178 18.21 7.75 5.46
C THR A 178 18.95 6.56 6.07
N LYS A 179 19.65 6.75 7.19
CA LYS A 179 20.15 5.61 7.97
C LYS A 179 18.94 4.82 8.44
N LEU A 180 18.56 3.79 7.67
CA LEU A 180 17.71 2.72 8.16
C LEU A 180 18.48 2.15 9.35
N ARG A 181 17.97 2.39 10.57
CA ARG A 181 18.47 1.70 11.76
C ARG A 181 18.33 0.21 11.46
N ARG A 182 19.44 -0.46 11.13
CA ARG A 182 19.54 -1.92 11.25
C ARG A 182 19.14 -2.21 12.69
N ARG A 183 17.91 -2.69 12.89
CA ARG A 183 17.63 -3.50 14.08
C ARG A 183 18.46 -4.75 13.84
N SER A 184 19.59 -4.83 14.52
CA SER A 184 20.28 -6.08 14.76
C SER A 184 19.22 -7.07 15.25
N ILE A 185 19.06 -8.16 14.52
CA ILE A 185 18.30 -9.33 14.97
C ILE A 185 19.06 -9.93 16.14
#